data_AF-A0A2E8UT04-F1
#
_entry.id   AF-A0A2E8UT04-F1
#
_cell.length_a   1.000
_cell.length_b   1.000
_cell.length_c   1.000
_cell.angle_alpha   90.00
_cell.angle_beta   90.00
_cell.angle_gamma   90.00
#
_symmetry.space_group_name_H-M   'P 1'
#
loop_
_entity.id
_entity.type
_entity.pdbx_description
1 polymer ?
#
loop_
_entity_poly.entity_id
_entity_poly.type
_entity_poly.pdbx_seq_one_letter_code
_entity_poly.pdbx_strand_id
1 'polypeptide(L)'
;MYRKTYKIFENLLLIVINFFPQITKYRYIRVNGPSMEPTLKNNSILFMKRFNLSTDKLKRFSIIRYKDSVNKFYIKRIIGLPLEKIEIIDSKLFIDSEYQETDILEKNKNYSWMLKKNQIILFGDNYLNSGFDSRKLGPINLSDIQITHIR
;
A
#
# COMPACT_ATOMS: atom_id res chain seq x y z
N MET A 1 17.05 45.85 22.77
CA MET A 1 15.77 45.11 22.60
C MET A 1 15.76 44.24 21.32
N TYR A 2 16.23 44.75 20.17
CA TYR A 2 16.31 44.04 18.87
C TYR A 2 17.10 42.71 18.84
N ARG A 3 18.15 42.56 19.66
CA ARG A 3 19.01 41.36 19.65
C ARG A 3 18.32 40.11 20.20
N LYS A 4 17.31 40.28 21.07
CA LYS A 4 16.54 39.18 21.68
C LYS A 4 15.44 38.70 20.74
N THR A 5 14.81 39.62 20.00
CA THR A 5 13.79 39.29 18.99
C THR A 5 14.39 38.57 17.78
N TYR A 6 15.62 38.92 17.35
CA TYR A 6 16.33 38.23 16.27
C TYR A 6 16.66 36.76 16.61
N LYS A 7 17.16 36.50 17.83
CA LYS A 7 17.43 35.12 18.30
C LYS A 7 16.16 34.26 18.38
N ILE A 8 15.03 34.84 18.76
CA ILE A 8 13.74 34.13 18.78
C ILE A 8 13.34 33.76 17.34
N PHE A 9 13.52 34.68 16.39
CA PHE A 9 13.23 34.43 14.98
C PHE A 9 14.15 33.35 14.37
N GLU A 10 15.45 33.40 14.63
CA GLU A 10 16.42 32.37 14.19
C GLU A 10 16.07 30.97 14.72
N ASN A 11 15.73 30.86 16.01
CA ASN A 11 15.35 29.59 16.61
C ASN A 11 14.05 29.03 16.00
N LEU A 12 13.08 29.91 15.73
CA LEU A 12 11.81 29.53 15.12
C LEU A 12 12.02 29.07 13.67
N LEU A 13 12.89 29.77 12.92
CA LEU A 13 13.31 29.39 11.57
C LEU A 13 13.99 28.01 11.56
N LEU A 14 14.90 27.75 12.50
CA LEU A 14 15.56 26.44 12.65
C LEU A 14 14.56 25.32 12.95
N ILE A 15 13.56 25.56 13.81
CA ILE A 15 12.51 24.57 14.08
C ILE A 15 11.73 24.27 12.79
N VAL A 16 11.30 25.30 12.05
CA VAL A 16 10.54 25.12 10.81
C VAL A 16 11.36 24.34 9.78
N ILE A 17 12.63 24.70 9.55
CA ILE A 17 13.51 24.01 8.60
C ILE A 17 13.71 22.53 8.97
N ASN A 18 13.83 22.22 10.26
CA ASN A 18 14.03 20.84 10.70
C ASN A 18 12.74 20.00 10.71
N PHE A 19 11.58 20.60 11.02
CA PHE A 19 10.29 19.88 11.10
C PHE A 19 9.54 19.80 9.77
N PHE A 20 9.62 20.83 8.93
CA PHE A 20 8.88 20.88 7.66
C PHE A 20 9.13 19.66 6.75
N PRO A 21 10.36 19.17 6.56
CA PRO A 21 10.62 17.96 5.77
C PRO A 21 10.03 16.69 6.38
N GLN A 22 9.71 16.67 7.67
CA GLN A 22 9.08 15.51 8.31
C GLN A 22 7.59 15.48 8.00
N ILE A 23 6.93 16.64 7.94
CA ILE A 23 5.50 16.77 7.67
C ILE A 23 5.20 16.47 6.20
N THR A 24 6.06 16.90 5.27
CA THR A 24 5.88 16.66 3.82
C THR A 24 5.96 15.18 3.41
N LYS A 25 6.44 14.31 4.32
CA LYS A 25 6.39 12.85 4.16
C LYS A 25 5.00 12.29 4.33
N TYR A 26 4.01 13.07 4.74
CA TYR A 26 2.64 12.59 4.94
C TYR A 26 1.68 13.22 3.94
N ARG A 27 0.61 12.50 3.63
CA ARG A 27 -0.42 12.92 2.68
C ARG A 27 -1.79 12.47 3.15
N TYR A 28 -2.77 13.35 2.99
CA TYR A 28 -4.18 13.00 3.15
C TYR A 28 -4.74 12.51 1.82
N ILE A 29 -5.43 11.37 1.84
CA ILE A 29 -6.16 10.86 0.69
C ILE A 29 -7.59 10.48 1.11
N ARG A 30 -8.53 10.64 0.19
CA ARG A 30 -9.88 10.08 0.34
C ARG A 30 -9.92 8.69 -0.26
N VAL A 31 -10.48 7.72 0.47
CA VAL A 31 -10.75 6.37 -0.03
C VAL A 31 -11.94 6.44 -0.96
N ASN A 32 -11.78 5.92 -2.18
CA ASN A 32 -12.82 5.88 -3.18
C ASN A 32 -13.18 4.42 -3.49
N GLY A 33 -14.39 4.02 -3.12
CA GLY A 33 -14.96 2.70 -3.37
C GLY A 33 -14.79 1.70 -2.21
N PRO A 34 -15.54 0.59 -2.26
CA PRO A 34 -15.66 -0.36 -1.15
C PRO A 34 -14.58 -1.47 -1.13
N SER A 35 -13.62 -1.46 -2.06
CA SER A 35 -12.74 -2.62 -2.29
C SER A 35 -11.81 -2.99 -1.14
N MET A 36 -11.64 -2.09 -0.17
CA MET A 36 -10.83 -2.27 1.02
C MET A 36 -11.66 -2.38 2.30
N GLU A 37 -12.99 -2.47 2.20
CA GLU A 37 -13.84 -2.70 3.36
C GLU A 37 -13.68 -4.13 3.90
N PRO A 38 -13.78 -4.37 5.21
CA PRO A 38 -14.12 -3.40 6.26
C PRO A 38 -12.93 -2.54 6.73
N THR A 39 -11.70 -2.88 6.35
CA THR A 39 -10.47 -2.21 6.83
C THR A 39 -10.48 -0.71 6.56
N LEU A 40 -10.85 -0.30 5.35
CA LEU A 40 -10.92 1.09 4.94
C LEU A 40 -12.32 1.39 4.39
N LYS A 41 -13.10 2.16 5.15
CA LYS A 41 -14.46 2.55 4.76
C LYS A 41 -14.45 3.49 3.57
N ASN A 42 -15.40 3.33 2.65
CA ASN A 42 -15.60 4.27 1.57
C ASN A 42 -15.77 5.72 2.09
N ASN A 43 -15.27 6.71 1.33
CA ASN A 43 -15.23 8.13 1.68
C ASN A 43 -14.45 8.52 2.95
N SER A 44 -13.82 7.58 3.65
CA SER A 44 -12.94 7.90 4.77
C SER A 44 -11.68 8.64 4.31
N ILE A 45 -11.10 9.43 5.21
CA ILE A 45 -9.83 10.12 4.99
C ILE A 45 -8.73 9.28 5.63
N LEU A 46 -7.70 8.95 4.85
CA LEU A 46 -6.51 8.29 5.36
C LEU A 46 -5.34 9.25 5.40
N PHE A 47 -4.63 9.18 6.52
CA PHE A 47 -3.34 9.82 6.69
C PHE A 47 -2.25 8.80 6.35
N MET A 48 -1.57 9.00 5.22
CA MET A 48 -0.57 8.06 4.73
C MET A 48 0.82 8.68 4.71
N LYS A 49 1.83 7.85 4.95
CA LYS A 49 3.23 8.27 4.82
C LYS A 49 3.72 8.00 3.40
N ARG A 50 3.95 9.07 2.64
CA ARG A 50 4.63 9.07 1.36
C ARG A 50 6.09 8.68 1.54
N PHE A 51 6.45 7.53 0.97
CA PHE A 51 7.83 7.14 0.73
C PHE A 51 7.97 6.69 -0.71
N ASN A 52 9.02 7.15 -1.39
CA ASN A 52 9.46 6.51 -2.62
C ASN A 52 10.08 5.16 -2.22
N LEU A 53 9.45 4.07 -2.64
CA LEU A 53 9.90 2.73 -2.33
C LEU A 53 11.00 2.29 -3.30
N SER A 54 12.09 1.79 -2.75
CA SER A 54 12.86 0.71 -3.37
C SER A 54 12.14 -0.61 -3.09
N THR A 55 12.32 -1.60 -3.96
CA THR A 55 11.72 -2.94 -3.86
C THR A 55 11.95 -3.60 -2.49
N ASP A 56 13.08 -3.31 -1.86
CA ASP A 56 13.55 -3.94 -0.61
C ASP A 56 12.75 -3.51 0.63
N LYS A 57 11.83 -2.56 0.50
CA LYS A 57 11.02 -2.05 1.61
C LYS A 57 9.56 -2.50 1.57
N LEU A 58 9.18 -3.30 0.58
CA LEU A 58 7.83 -3.87 0.50
C LEU A 58 7.59 -4.82 1.66
N LYS A 59 6.42 -4.70 2.29
CA LYS A 59 6.01 -5.54 3.41
C LYS A 59 4.74 -6.29 3.07
N ARG A 60 4.73 -7.60 3.32
CA ARG A 60 3.52 -8.42 3.24
C ARG A 60 2.42 -7.81 4.10
N PHE A 61 1.19 -7.92 3.63
CA PHE A 61 -0.03 -7.39 4.24
C PHE A 61 -0.07 -5.88 4.45
N SER A 62 0.92 -5.13 3.99
CA SER A 62 0.83 -3.68 4.01
C SER A 62 -0.16 -3.19 2.95
N ILE A 63 -0.85 -2.09 3.25
CA ILE A 63 -1.73 -1.44 2.28
C ILE A 63 -0.90 -0.43 1.52
N ILE A 64 -1.06 -0.43 0.20
CA ILE A 64 -0.39 0.50 -0.68
C ILE A 64 -1.39 1.23 -1.56
N ARG A 65 -1.00 2.43 -1.96
CA ARG A 65 -1.61 3.14 -3.07
C ARG A 65 -0.74 2.97 -4.31
N TYR A 66 -1.37 2.63 -5.43
CA TYR A 66 -0.72 2.59 -6.73
C TYR A 66 -1.54 3.27 -7.81
N LYS A 67 -0.90 3.55 -8.95
CA LYS A 67 -1.53 4.04 -10.18
C LYS A 67 -1.50 2.96 -11.25
N ASP A 68 -2.58 2.80 -11.99
CA ASP A 68 -2.57 2.00 -13.22
C ASP A 68 -1.99 2.79 -14.42
N SER A 69 -1.93 2.13 -15.57
CA SER A 69 -1.47 2.71 -16.85
C SER A 69 -2.30 3.90 -17.34
N VAL A 70 -3.54 4.06 -16.86
CA VAL A 70 -4.44 5.17 -17.19
C VAL A 70 -4.44 6.23 -16.08
N ASN A 71 -3.41 6.22 -15.22
CA ASN A 71 -3.18 7.20 -14.15
C ASN A 71 -4.30 7.25 -13.09
N LYS A 72 -5.10 6.18 -12.98
CA LYS A 72 -6.13 6.02 -11.95
C LYS A 72 -5.53 5.38 -10.72
N PHE A 73 -5.89 5.91 -9.55
CA PHE A 73 -5.37 5.43 -8.28
C PHE A 73 -6.21 4.30 -7.69
N TYR A 74 -5.54 3.29 -7.15
CA TYR A 74 -6.13 2.21 -6.37
C TYR A 74 -5.42 2.08 -5.03
N ILE A 75 -6.15 1.56 -4.05
CA ILE A 75 -5.64 1.18 -2.74
C ILE A 75 -5.86 -0.30 -2.59
N LYS A 76 -4.79 -1.06 -2.33
CA LYS A 76 -4.80 -2.52 -2.23
C LYS A 76 -3.81 -3.00 -1.18
N ARG A 77 -4.00 -4.22 -0.69
CA ARG A 77 -3.09 -4.91 0.22
C ARG A 77 -2.11 -5.79 -0.55
N ILE A 78 -0.84 -5.75 -0.16
CA ILE A 78 0.19 -6.65 -0.67
C ILE A 78 -0.01 -8.04 -0.07
N ILE A 79 -0.17 -9.05 -0.92
CA ILE A 79 -0.30 -10.46 -0.51
C ILE A 79 0.97 -11.24 -0.82
N GLY A 80 1.45 -11.10 -2.06
CA GLY A 80 2.67 -11.74 -2.53
C GLY A 80 3.75 -10.73 -2.87
N LEU A 81 4.99 -11.05 -2.50
CA LEU A 81 6.20 -10.29 -2.78
C LEU A 81 6.98 -10.95 -3.93
N PRO A 82 7.95 -10.26 -4.53
CA PRO A 82 8.71 -10.82 -5.63
C PRO A 82 9.43 -12.12 -5.27
N LEU A 83 9.56 -13.02 -6.26
CA LEU A 83 10.22 -14.33 -6.14
C LEU A 83 9.49 -15.36 -5.27
N GLU A 84 8.29 -15.05 -4.78
CA GLU A 84 7.49 -15.99 -3.98
C GLU A 84 6.54 -16.82 -4.86
N LYS A 85 6.26 -18.03 -4.40
CA LYS A 85 5.15 -18.85 -4.88
C LYS A 85 3.92 -18.56 -4.02
N ILE A 86 2.85 -18.07 -4.64
CA ILE A 86 1.58 -17.75 -3.99
C ILE A 86 0.54 -18.77 -4.41
N GLU A 87 -0.05 -19.47 -3.46
CA GLU A 87 -1.11 -20.44 -3.69
C GLU A 87 -2.31 -20.12 -2.79
N ILE A 88 -3.50 -20.13 -3.37
CA ILE A 88 -4.75 -20.06 -2.63
C ILE A 88 -5.52 -21.32 -2.95
N ILE A 89 -5.78 -22.12 -1.93
CA ILE A 89 -6.46 -23.41 -2.05
C ILE A 89 -7.48 -23.50 -0.91
N ASP A 90 -8.75 -23.77 -1.23
CA ASP A 90 -9.83 -23.90 -0.25
C ASP A 90 -9.93 -22.72 0.72
N SER A 91 -9.78 -21.49 0.19
CA SER A 91 -9.79 -20.24 0.96
C SER A 91 -8.64 -20.11 1.98
N LYS A 92 -7.53 -20.82 1.77
CA LYS A 92 -6.29 -20.70 2.55
C LYS A 92 -5.18 -20.16 1.67
N LEU A 93 -4.43 -19.19 2.19
CA LEU A 93 -3.25 -18.64 1.54
C LEU A 93 -2.02 -19.43 1.95
N PHE A 94 -1.22 -19.84 0.98
CA PHE A 94 0.08 -20.45 1.14
C PHE A 94 1.11 -19.61 0.40
N ILE A 95 2.24 -19.37 1.05
CA ILE A 95 3.37 -18.62 0.50
C ILE A 95 4.61 -19.49 0.64
N ASP A 96 5.22 -19.85 -0.48
CA ASP A 96 6.31 -20.84 -0.51
C ASP A 96 5.97 -22.13 0.24
N SER A 97 4.71 -22.56 0.13
CA SER A 97 4.10 -23.72 0.82
C SER A 97 3.80 -23.53 2.31
N GLU A 98 4.11 -22.37 2.90
CA GLU A 98 3.76 -22.06 4.29
C GLU A 98 2.38 -21.41 4.39
N TYR A 99 1.53 -21.95 5.26
CA TYR A 99 0.20 -21.40 5.52
C TYR A 99 0.29 -19.99 6.14
N GLN A 100 -0.55 -19.09 5.64
CA GLN A 100 -0.72 -17.74 6.15
C GLN A 100 -2.18 -17.50 6.53
N GLU A 101 -2.41 -17.06 7.76
CA GLU A 101 -3.74 -16.71 8.25
C GLU A 101 -4.21 -15.39 7.62
N THR A 102 -5.40 -15.39 7.02
CA THR A 102 -6.02 -14.19 6.46
C THR A 102 -7.53 -14.40 6.23
N ASP A 103 -8.30 -13.33 6.30
CA ASP A 103 -9.76 -13.28 6.20
C ASP A 103 -10.28 -12.65 4.89
N ILE A 104 -9.39 -12.20 4.00
CA ILE A 104 -9.73 -11.44 2.78
C ILE A 104 -10.00 -12.31 1.54
N LEU A 105 -9.97 -13.63 1.71
CA LEU A 105 -10.02 -14.59 0.60
C LEU A 105 -11.46 -14.94 0.21
N GLU A 106 -11.67 -15.13 -1.08
CA GLU A 106 -12.93 -15.62 -1.61
C GLU A 106 -13.06 -17.13 -1.39
N LYS A 107 -14.27 -17.58 -1.04
CA LYS A 107 -14.55 -19.01 -0.89
C LYS A 107 -14.58 -19.72 -2.24
N ASN A 108 -14.10 -20.97 -2.28
CA ASN A 108 -14.16 -21.87 -3.44
C ASN A 108 -13.42 -21.35 -4.69
N LYS A 109 -12.39 -20.51 -4.52
CA LYS A 109 -11.52 -20.06 -5.60
C LYS A 109 -10.09 -20.47 -5.32
N ASN A 110 -9.47 -21.08 -6.33
CA ASN A 110 -8.08 -21.49 -6.26
C ASN A 110 -7.25 -20.63 -7.21
N TYR A 111 -6.09 -20.21 -6.73
CA TYR A 111 -5.11 -19.43 -7.49
C TYR A 111 -3.72 -19.97 -7.26
N SER A 112 -2.85 -19.91 -8.27
CA SER A 112 -1.45 -20.26 -8.15
C SER A 112 -0.61 -19.34 -9.04
N TRP A 113 0.39 -18.70 -8.44
CA TRP A 113 1.29 -17.78 -9.13
C TRP A 113 2.72 -18.00 -8.66
N MET A 114 3.65 -18.07 -9.62
CA MET A 114 5.08 -17.98 -9.37
C MET A 114 5.56 -16.58 -9.76
N LEU A 115 5.94 -15.77 -8.78
CA LEU A 115 6.23 -14.35 -9.00
C LEU A 115 7.66 -14.12 -9.48
N LYS A 116 7.81 -13.28 -10.51
CA LYS A 116 9.14 -12.81 -10.97
C LYS A 116 9.69 -11.73 -10.02
N LYS A 117 10.98 -11.39 -10.18
CA LYS A 117 11.69 -10.36 -9.39
C LYS A 117 11.01 -8.99 -9.36
N ASN A 118 10.19 -8.66 -10.35
CA ASN A 118 9.50 -7.37 -10.43
C ASN A 118 7.98 -7.49 -10.27
N GLN A 119 7.46 -8.61 -9.76
CA GLN A 119 6.02 -8.87 -9.68
C GLN A 119 5.54 -8.99 -8.23
N ILE A 120 4.33 -8.52 -7.99
CA ILE A 120 3.63 -8.64 -6.70
C ILE A 120 2.17 -9.04 -6.91
N ILE A 121 1.54 -9.52 -5.84
CA ILE A 121 0.10 -9.79 -5.80
C ILE A 121 -0.56 -8.77 -4.89
N LEU A 122 -1.57 -8.07 -5.41
CA LEU A 122 -2.33 -7.06 -4.68
C LEU A 122 -3.80 -7.44 -4.63
N PHE A 123 -4.39 -7.52 -3.44
CA PHE A 123 -5.81 -7.80 -3.24
C PHE A 123 -6.54 -6.62 -2.60
N GLY A 124 -7.82 -6.48 -2.92
CA GLY A 124 -8.76 -5.74 -2.07
C GLY A 124 -9.27 -6.61 -0.91
N ASP A 125 -9.35 -6.05 0.28
CA ASP A 125 -9.85 -6.76 1.47
C ASP A 125 -11.32 -7.20 1.31
N ASN A 126 -12.12 -6.41 0.58
CA ASN A 126 -13.49 -6.77 0.25
C ASN A 126 -13.49 -7.66 -1.01
N TYR A 127 -13.42 -8.99 -0.85
CA TYR A 127 -13.37 -9.89 -2.00
C TYR A 127 -14.58 -9.74 -2.94
N LEU A 128 -15.79 -9.53 -2.38
CA LEU A 128 -17.03 -9.33 -3.14
C LEU A 128 -16.99 -8.08 -4.02
N ASN A 129 -16.39 -7.00 -3.52
CA ASN A 129 -16.32 -5.70 -4.21
C ASN A 129 -14.89 -5.25 -4.51
N SER A 130 -14.01 -6.21 -4.73
CA SER A 130 -12.57 -5.98 -4.89
C SER A 130 -12.21 -5.21 -6.17
N GLY A 131 -13.10 -5.19 -7.16
CA GLY A 131 -12.91 -4.41 -8.39
C GLY A 131 -11.75 -4.96 -9.23
N PHE A 132 -10.75 -4.11 -9.51
CA PHE A 132 -9.52 -4.44 -10.26
C PHE A 132 -8.38 -4.76 -9.29
N ASP A 133 -8.05 -6.04 -9.16
CA ASP A 133 -6.93 -6.53 -8.36
C ASP A 133 -6.33 -7.79 -8.98
N SER A 134 -5.31 -8.38 -8.35
CA SER A 134 -4.57 -9.51 -8.90
C SER A 134 -5.40 -10.78 -9.12
N ARG A 135 -6.59 -10.93 -8.52
CA ARG A 135 -7.48 -12.07 -8.80
C ARG A 135 -8.01 -12.06 -10.24
N LYS A 136 -8.16 -10.86 -10.82
CA LYS A 136 -8.63 -10.65 -12.19
C LYS A 136 -7.49 -10.33 -13.15
N LEU A 137 -6.50 -9.56 -12.69
CA LEU A 137 -5.41 -9.05 -13.52
C LEU A 137 -4.18 -9.95 -13.52
N GLY A 138 -4.04 -10.83 -12.52
CA GLY A 138 -2.82 -11.57 -12.26
C GLY A 138 -1.74 -10.74 -11.55
N PRO A 139 -0.48 -11.19 -11.59
CA PRO A 139 0.66 -10.48 -11.01
C PRO A 139 0.85 -9.08 -11.61
N ILE A 140 1.10 -8.09 -10.75
CA ILE A 140 1.31 -6.69 -11.13
C ILE A 140 2.81 -6.38 -11.12
N ASN A 141 3.34 -5.72 -12.17
CA ASN A 141 4.74 -5.33 -12.18
C ASN A 141 4.98 -4.06 -11.35
N LEU A 142 6.05 -4.05 -10.57
CA LEU A 142 6.48 -2.90 -9.76
C LEU A 142 6.87 -1.69 -10.62
N SER A 143 7.32 -1.92 -11.86
CA SER A 143 7.62 -0.84 -12.83
C SER A 143 6.38 -0.03 -13.20
N ASP A 144 5.21 -0.66 -13.16
CA ASP A 144 3.98 -0.09 -13.69
C ASP A 144 3.25 0.72 -12.60
N ILE A 145 3.79 0.72 -11.37
CA ILE A 145 3.12 1.25 -10.20
C ILE A 145 4.02 2.18 -9.37
N GLN A 146 3.52 3.38 -9.06
CA GLN A 146 4.10 4.21 -8.02
C GLN A 146 3.54 3.80 -6.66
N ILE A 147 4.35 3.14 -5.84
CA ILE A 147 3.92 2.59 -4.55
C ILE A 147 4.06 3.63 -3.44
N THR A 148 3.05 3.72 -2.58
CA THR A 148 3.12 4.45 -1.31
C THR A 148 2.51 3.60 -0.20
N HIS A 149 3.28 3.33 0.87
CA HIS A 149 2.78 2.55 2.02
C HIS A 149 1.81 3.34 2.90
N ILE A 150 0.83 2.62 3.43
CA ILE A 150 -0.03 3.00 4.53
C ILE A 150 0.46 2.20 5.74
N ARG A 151 0.72 2.90 6.84
CA ARG A 151 1.09 2.29 8.11
C ARG A 151 0.00 2.60 9.12
#